data_AF-A0A7C6XVP0-F1
#
_entry.id   AF-A0A7C6XVP0-F1
#
_cell.length_a   1.000
_cell.length_b   1.000
_cell.length_c   1.000
_cell.angle_alpha   90.00
_cell.angle_beta   90.00
_cell.angle_gamma   90.00
#
_symmetry.space_group_name_H-M   'P 1'
#
loop_
_entity.id
_entity.type
_entity.pdbx_description
1 polymer ?
#
loop_
_entity_poly.entity_id
_entity_poly.type
_entity_poly.pdbx_seq_one_letter_code
_entity_poly.pdbx_strand_id
1 'polypeptide(L)'
;MSVRPRFCSQCGGPLRESDRFCGRCGQEVRALPEKPGDVAAREEPTPSPPPPSQPAAPSPPPQPVAPPPPPVPPQPAAVDEPILGIIAGTQQSSGFLGMKQESFNLIVTPSRLIFAHVSRQLMNQAVEESRRTAKEQGKGFFGQWGAQLGWLRLICQQYETMSPDAILTEFPGSFAIPTAQIRRIRIREKYRHEESSSPPELIVESVVGKQRFSITGTSLRDARALLKEALPHVTR
;
A
#
# COMPACT_ATOMS: atom_id res chain seq x y z
N MET A 1 0.06 37.99 11.34
CA MET A 1 -0.05 37.05 12.48
C MET A 1 0.36 35.69 11.93
N SER A 2 1.41 35.06 12.42
CA SER A 2 1.92 33.81 11.81
C SER A 2 1.01 32.63 12.17
N VAL A 3 0.33 32.05 11.18
CA VAL A 3 -0.46 30.82 11.37
C VAL A 3 0.49 29.63 11.47
N ARG A 4 0.60 29.03 12.66
CA ARG A 4 1.40 27.80 12.86
C ARG A 4 0.60 26.57 12.42
N PRO A 5 1.23 25.63 11.67
CA PRO A 5 0.55 24.42 11.22
C PRO A 5 0.25 23.50 12.41
N ARG A 6 -0.99 23.01 12.49
CA ARG A 6 -1.45 22.05 13.52
C ARG A 6 -0.90 20.63 13.33
N PHE A 7 -0.41 20.33 12.14
CA PHE A 7 0.11 19.01 11.76
C PHE A 7 1.42 19.15 10.99
N CYS A 8 2.32 18.18 11.18
CA CYS A 8 3.60 18.14 10.48
C CYS A 8 3.38 17.84 9.00
N SER A 9 3.95 18.65 8.10
CA SER A 9 3.88 18.46 6.65
C SER A 9 4.67 17.23 6.15
N GLN A 10 5.57 16.68 6.96
CA GLN A 10 6.37 15.50 6.60
C GLN A 10 5.76 14.17 7.06
N CYS A 11 5.13 14.12 8.23
CA CYS A 11 4.64 12.84 8.80
C CYS A 11 3.17 12.85 9.23
N GLY A 12 2.48 14.00 9.12
CA GLY A 12 1.09 14.17 9.56
C GLY A 12 0.88 14.11 11.08
N GLY A 13 1.96 14.07 11.88
CA GLY A 13 1.88 14.06 13.34
C GLY A 13 1.30 15.37 13.89
N PRO A 14 0.51 15.33 14.99
CA PRO A 14 0.01 16.55 15.62
C PRO A 14 1.17 17.38 16.19
N LEU A 15 1.13 18.68 15.98
CA LEU A 15 2.11 19.64 16.49
C LEU A 15 1.47 20.53 17.55
N ARG A 16 2.16 20.76 18.66
CA ARG A 16 1.76 21.71 19.70
C ARG A 16 2.25 23.11 19.36
N GLU A 17 1.59 24.09 19.95
CA GLU A 17 1.83 25.51 19.65
C GLU A 17 3.26 25.97 19.96
N SER A 18 3.97 25.28 20.88
CA SER A 18 5.36 25.54 21.25
C SER A 18 6.40 24.60 20.59
N ASP A 19 5.97 23.64 19.76
CA ASP A 19 6.87 22.63 19.21
C ASP A 19 7.79 23.23 18.13
N ARG A 20 9.10 23.25 18.40
CA ARG A 20 10.13 23.64 17.43
C ARG A 20 10.49 22.48 16.49
N PHE A 21 10.24 21.25 16.93
CA PHE A 21 10.50 20.01 16.22
C PHE A 21 9.31 19.05 16.43
N CYS A 22 8.98 18.26 15.41
CA CYS A 22 7.93 17.27 15.50
C CYS A 22 8.37 16.12 16.42
N GLY A 23 7.67 15.88 17.53
CA GLY A 23 7.96 14.77 18.44
C GLY A 23 7.74 13.37 17.85
N ARG A 24 7.16 13.26 16.64
CA ARG A 24 6.91 11.99 15.94
C ARG A 24 7.99 11.63 14.92
N CYS A 25 8.50 12.59 14.16
CA CYS A 25 9.48 12.33 13.09
C CYS A 25 10.78 13.14 13.20
N GLY A 26 10.90 14.05 14.18
CA GLY A 26 12.10 14.87 14.40
C GLY A 26 12.21 16.11 13.50
N GLN A 27 11.31 16.31 12.53
CA GLN A 27 11.40 17.42 11.58
C GLN A 27 11.23 18.79 12.25
N GLU A 28 12.06 19.77 11.88
CA GLU A 28 11.88 21.15 12.32
C GLU A 28 10.58 21.78 11.79
N VAL A 29 9.84 22.45 12.68
CA VAL A 29 8.58 23.10 12.33
C VAL A 29 8.87 24.57 12.06
N ARG A 30 9.10 24.92 10.80
CA ARG A 30 9.23 26.33 10.38
C ARG A 30 7.84 26.91 10.13
N ALA A 31 7.54 28.05 10.76
CA ALA A 31 6.37 28.85 10.41
C ALA A 31 6.61 29.46 9.03
N LEU A 32 5.73 29.16 8.06
CA LEU A 32 5.78 29.79 6.75
C LEU A 32 5.22 31.22 6.85
N PRO A 33 5.88 32.23 6.25
CA PRO A 33 5.30 33.56 6.13
C PRO A 33 4.14 33.54 5.10
N GLU A 34 2.96 34.01 5.50
CA GLU A 34 1.80 34.16 4.62
C GLU A 34 2.05 35.26 3.58
N LYS A 35 1.88 34.95 2.30
CA LYS A 35 1.70 35.94 1.24
C LYS A 35 0.20 36.26 1.14
N PRO A 36 -0.24 37.52 1.32
CA PRO A 36 -1.62 37.90 1.04
C PRO A 36 -1.76 38.35 -0.43
N GLY A 37 -2.84 37.88 -1.07
CA GLY A 37 -3.70 38.71 -1.91
C GLY A 37 -3.45 38.72 -3.41
N ASP A 38 -4.32 38.01 -4.14
CA ASP A 38 -4.72 38.36 -5.50
C ASP A 38 -5.46 39.72 -5.50
N VAL A 39 -5.04 40.66 -6.34
CA VAL A 39 -5.95 41.59 -7.05
C VAL A 39 -5.39 41.89 -8.43
N ALA A 40 -6.27 41.76 -9.43
CA ALA A 40 -6.04 42.02 -10.83
C ALA A 40 -5.66 43.49 -11.11
N ALA A 41 -4.69 43.70 -12.01
CA ALA A 41 -4.61 44.89 -12.84
C ALA A 41 -3.84 44.57 -14.13
N ARG A 42 -4.48 44.83 -15.25
CA ARG A 42 -4.00 44.67 -16.61
C ARG A 42 -3.19 45.92 -16.97
N GLU A 43 -1.90 45.78 -17.28
CA GLU A 43 -1.12 46.80 -17.97
C GLU A 43 0.03 46.13 -18.75
N GLU A 44 -0.13 45.97 -20.05
CA GLU A 44 1.00 46.15 -20.98
C GLU A 44 1.04 47.66 -21.25
N PRO A 45 2.17 48.35 -21.03
CA PRO A 45 3.09 48.52 -22.15
C PRO A 45 4.59 48.70 -21.78
N THR A 46 5.40 48.56 -22.82
CA THR A 46 6.78 49.06 -23.05
C THR A 46 8.01 48.28 -22.53
N PRO A 47 8.99 47.99 -23.43
CA PRO A 47 10.25 47.36 -23.06
C PRO A 47 11.16 48.37 -22.34
N SER A 48 11.52 48.05 -21.10
CA SER A 48 12.57 48.78 -20.38
C SER A 48 13.97 48.26 -20.73
N PRO A 49 14.98 49.13 -20.76
CA PRO A 49 16.34 48.85 -21.26
C PRO A 49 17.08 47.82 -20.38
N PRO A 50 18.16 47.19 -20.89
CA PRO A 50 18.95 46.26 -20.10
C PRO A 50 19.50 46.95 -18.85
N PRO A 51 19.45 46.27 -17.68
CA PRO A 51 20.00 46.83 -16.45
C PRO A 51 21.52 47.00 -16.55
N PRO A 52 22.09 48.05 -15.94
CA PRO A 52 23.53 48.24 -15.89
C PRO A 52 24.19 47.10 -15.10
N SER A 53 25.36 46.68 -15.58
CA SER A 53 26.20 45.66 -14.94
C SER A 53 26.50 46.05 -13.49
N GLN A 54 25.92 45.32 -12.54
CA GLN A 54 26.34 45.40 -11.14
C GLN A 54 27.71 44.71 -11.00
N PRO A 55 28.63 45.26 -10.19
CA PRO A 55 29.85 44.57 -9.81
C PRO A 55 29.53 43.24 -9.12
N ALA A 56 30.22 42.17 -9.50
CA ALA A 56 30.08 40.87 -8.88
C ALA A 56 30.23 40.96 -7.36
N ALA A 57 29.23 40.46 -6.63
CA ALA A 57 29.35 40.23 -5.20
C ALA A 57 30.53 39.28 -4.95
N PRO A 58 31.29 39.43 -3.84
CA PRO A 58 32.37 38.52 -3.52
C PRO A 58 31.81 37.10 -3.31
N SER A 59 32.43 36.13 -3.98
CA SER A 59 32.13 34.72 -3.84
C SER A 59 32.14 34.31 -2.36
N PRO A 60 31.18 33.49 -1.88
CA PRO A 60 31.27 32.90 -0.56
C PRO A 60 32.57 32.09 -0.44
N PRO A 61 33.21 32.05 0.74
CA PRO A 61 34.42 31.26 0.94
C PRO A 61 34.14 29.78 0.61
N PRO A 62 35.12 29.04 0.06
CA PRO A 62 34.95 27.64 -0.27
C PRO A 62 34.58 26.86 1.00
N GLN A 63 33.36 26.33 1.02
CA GLN A 63 32.98 25.38 2.07
C GLN A 63 33.88 24.14 1.93
N PRO A 64 34.36 23.55 3.04
CA PRO A 64 35.02 22.26 3.00
C PRO A 64 34.11 21.26 2.29
N VAL A 65 34.58 20.70 1.18
CA VAL A 65 33.89 19.63 0.48
C VAL A 65 33.73 18.50 1.49
N ALA A 66 32.50 18.24 1.93
CA ALA A 66 32.22 17.09 2.77
C ALA A 66 32.73 15.83 2.05
N PRO A 67 33.40 14.91 2.76
CA PRO A 67 33.82 13.66 2.15
C PRO A 67 32.59 12.97 1.55
N PRO A 68 32.74 12.28 0.39
CA PRO A 68 31.64 11.53 -0.19
C PRO A 68 31.06 10.59 0.88
N PRO A 69 29.73 10.41 0.94
CA PRO A 69 29.14 9.44 1.85
C PRO A 69 29.81 8.08 1.63
N PRO A 70 30.05 7.30 2.69
CA PRO A 70 30.59 5.95 2.54
C PRO A 70 29.73 5.17 1.53
N PRO A 71 30.31 4.26 0.73
CA PRO A 71 29.53 3.43 -0.16
C PRO A 71 28.44 2.75 0.67
N VAL A 72 27.19 3.10 0.37
CA VAL A 72 26.04 2.40 0.92
C VAL A 72 26.28 0.93 0.59
N PRO A 73 26.29 0.01 1.57
CA PRO A 73 26.36 -1.41 1.26
C PRO A 73 25.28 -1.69 0.22
N PRO A 74 25.53 -2.55 -0.79
CA PRO A 74 24.53 -2.82 -1.82
C PRO A 74 23.22 -3.18 -1.10
N GLN A 75 22.29 -2.23 -1.06
CA GLN A 75 20.90 -2.55 -0.83
C GLN A 75 20.62 -3.58 -1.92
N PRO A 76 20.09 -4.77 -1.61
CA PRO A 76 19.80 -5.75 -2.63
C PRO A 76 19.01 -5.03 -3.72
N ALA A 77 19.66 -4.75 -4.85
CA ALA A 77 19.00 -4.21 -6.02
C ALA A 77 17.89 -5.20 -6.27
N ALA A 78 16.63 -4.73 -6.21
CA ALA A 78 15.41 -5.53 -6.23
C ALA A 78 15.63 -6.80 -7.05
N VAL A 79 16.00 -7.88 -6.36
CA VAL A 79 16.16 -9.18 -6.98
C VAL A 79 14.75 -9.50 -7.39
N ASP A 80 14.51 -9.76 -8.68
CA ASP A 80 13.20 -10.14 -9.23
C ASP A 80 12.58 -11.20 -8.32
N GLU A 81 11.79 -10.72 -7.36
CA GLU A 81 11.31 -11.52 -6.26
C GLU A 81 10.11 -12.28 -6.79
N PRO A 82 10.20 -13.61 -6.95
CA PRO A 82 9.15 -14.34 -7.63
C PRO A 82 7.91 -14.43 -6.73
N ILE A 83 6.74 -14.33 -7.36
CA ILE A 83 5.48 -14.67 -6.70
C ILE A 83 5.36 -16.20 -6.70
N LEU A 84 5.35 -16.79 -5.50
CA LEU A 84 5.18 -18.23 -5.31
C LEU A 84 3.72 -18.66 -5.43
N GLY A 85 2.80 -17.74 -5.13
CA GLY A 85 1.37 -17.95 -5.33
C GLY A 85 0.53 -16.86 -4.67
N ILE A 86 -0.78 -16.94 -4.94
CA ILE A 86 -1.74 -15.91 -4.52
C ILE A 86 -2.94 -16.58 -3.85
N ILE A 87 -3.27 -16.13 -2.64
CA ILE A 87 -4.50 -16.46 -1.92
C ILE A 87 -5.46 -15.29 -2.09
N ALA A 88 -6.50 -15.52 -2.86
CA ALA A 88 -7.45 -14.53 -3.28
C ALA A 88 -8.55 -14.27 -2.26
N GLY A 89 -9.06 -13.02 -2.24
CA GLY A 89 -10.26 -12.70 -1.48
C GLY A 89 -10.09 -12.97 0.02
N THR A 90 -8.98 -12.50 0.58
CA THR A 90 -8.79 -12.46 2.03
C THR A 90 -9.44 -11.19 2.58
N GLN A 91 -10.16 -11.29 3.69
CA GLN A 91 -10.91 -10.17 4.25
C GLN A 91 -10.50 -9.94 5.69
N GLN A 92 -10.15 -8.70 6.03
CA GLN A 92 -9.84 -8.30 7.38
C GLN A 92 -10.99 -7.48 7.95
N SER A 93 -11.63 -7.98 9.00
CA SER A 93 -12.56 -7.19 9.81
C SER A 93 -11.79 -6.47 10.92
N SER A 94 -12.02 -5.17 11.05
CA SER A 94 -11.44 -4.29 12.06
C SER A 94 -12.45 -3.24 12.52
N GLY A 95 -12.07 -2.43 13.52
CA GLY A 95 -12.94 -1.39 14.10
C GLY A 95 -13.94 -1.91 15.13
N PHE A 96 -14.73 -0.99 15.70
CA PHE A 96 -15.76 -1.31 16.70
C PHE A 96 -16.79 -2.29 16.09
N LEU A 97 -16.95 -3.47 16.70
CA LEU A 97 -17.85 -4.55 16.22
C LEU A 97 -17.59 -5.09 14.80
N GLY A 98 -16.43 -4.85 14.19
CA GLY A 98 -16.13 -5.36 12.84
C GLY A 98 -16.79 -4.57 11.72
N MET A 99 -17.24 -3.33 11.98
CA MET A 99 -17.86 -2.45 10.99
C MET A 99 -16.94 -2.10 9.81
N LYS A 100 -15.62 -2.24 9.96
CA LYS A 100 -14.65 -1.97 8.89
C LYS A 100 -14.17 -3.29 8.30
N GLN A 101 -14.56 -3.58 7.06
CA GLN A 101 -14.12 -4.76 6.32
C GLN A 101 -13.27 -4.32 5.14
N GLU A 102 -12.01 -4.72 5.15
CA GLU A 102 -11.05 -4.50 4.07
C GLU A 102 -10.81 -5.81 3.33
N SER A 103 -10.66 -5.72 2.01
CA SER A 103 -10.40 -6.89 1.16
C SER A 103 -8.97 -6.82 0.65
N PHE A 104 -8.28 -7.96 0.66
CA PHE A 104 -6.90 -8.09 0.23
C PHE A 104 -6.73 -9.37 -0.61
N ASN A 105 -5.82 -9.31 -1.58
CA ASN A 105 -5.20 -10.51 -2.15
C ASN A 105 -3.89 -10.74 -1.43
N LEU A 106 -3.70 -11.93 -0.88
CA LEU A 106 -2.47 -12.30 -0.20
C LEU A 106 -1.52 -12.92 -1.23
N ILE A 107 -0.43 -12.23 -1.51
CA ILE A 107 0.62 -12.65 -2.42
C ILE A 107 1.76 -13.20 -1.57
N VAL A 108 2.21 -14.41 -1.90
CA VAL A 108 3.26 -15.13 -1.18
C VAL A 108 4.54 -15.06 -1.99
N THR A 109 5.60 -14.55 -1.38
CA THR A 109 6.94 -14.50 -1.98
C THR A 109 7.97 -15.14 -1.04
N PRO A 110 9.22 -15.38 -1.49
CA PRO A 110 10.25 -15.92 -0.61
C PRO A 110 10.57 -15.02 0.59
N SER A 111 10.55 -13.69 0.42
CA SER A 111 10.99 -12.76 1.45
C SER A 111 9.86 -12.14 2.29
N ARG A 112 8.61 -12.15 1.80
CA ARG A 112 7.47 -11.48 2.45
C ARG A 112 6.11 -12.04 2.06
N LEU A 113 5.13 -11.73 2.90
CA LEU A 113 3.71 -11.81 2.55
C LEU A 113 3.21 -10.42 2.20
N ILE A 114 2.58 -10.25 1.05
CA ILE A 114 2.04 -8.97 0.61
C ILE A 114 0.52 -9.06 0.61
N PHE A 115 -0.12 -8.15 1.33
CA PHE A 115 -1.56 -7.98 1.35
C PHE A 115 -1.90 -6.85 0.39
N ALA A 116 -2.17 -7.20 -0.87
CA ALA A 116 -2.54 -6.26 -1.91
C ALA A 116 -3.99 -5.82 -1.69
N HIS A 117 -4.19 -4.55 -1.35
CA HIS A 117 -5.51 -4.01 -1.03
C HIS A 117 -6.41 -3.95 -2.26
N VAL A 118 -7.59 -4.53 -2.14
CA VAL A 118 -8.64 -4.49 -3.17
C VAL A 118 -9.68 -3.47 -2.73
N SER A 119 -9.65 -2.29 -3.35
CA SER A 119 -10.62 -1.24 -3.06
C SER A 119 -12.04 -1.66 -3.48
N ARG A 120 -13.06 -1.10 -2.82
CA ARG A 120 -14.47 -1.32 -3.22
C ARG A 120 -14.73 -0.88 -4.65
N GLN A 121 -14.07 0.19 -5.11
CA GLN A 121 -14.18 0.67 -6.48
C GLN A 121 -13.63 -0.34 -7.47
N LEU A 122 -12.42 -0.86 -7.21
CA LEU A 122 -11.80 -1.88 -8.04
C LEU A 122 -12.65 -3.14 -8.09
N MET A 123 -13.19 -3.57 -6.94
CA MET A 123 -14.11 -4.72 -6.86
C MET A 123 -15.40 -4.50 -7.65
N ASN A 124 -16.03 -3.33 -7.53
CA ASN A 124 -17.26 -3.02 -8.27
C ASN A 124 -17.01 -2.95 -9.78
N GLN A 125 -15.90 -2.34 -10.21
CA GLN A 125 -15.50 -2.27 -11.62
C GLN A 125 -15.24 -3.67 -12.20
N ALA A 126 -14.47 -4.48 -11.48
CA ALA A 126 -14.19 -5.87 -11.80
C ALA A 126 -15.46 -6.75 -11.94
N VAL A 127 -16.43 -6.58 -11.05
CA VAL A 127 -17.73 -7.28 -11.11
C VAL A 127 -18.56 -6.80 -12.29
N GLU A 128 -18.59 -5.50 -12.57
CA GLU A 128 -19.33 -4.92 -13.70
C GLU A 128 -18.75 -5.41 -15.05
N GLU A 129 -17.43 -5.44 -15.17
CA GLU A 129 -16.71 -5.95 -16.34
C GLU A 129 -16.89 -7.46 -16.51
N SER A 130 -16.85 -8.22 -15.41
CA SER A 130 -17.18 -9.66 -15.42
C SER A 130 -18.64 -9.93 -15.82
N ARG A 131 -19.57 -9.05 -15.44
CA ARG A 131 -20.98 -9.13 -15.88
C ARG A 131 -21.16 -8.78 -17.34
N ARG A 132 -20.33 -7.90 -17.91
CA ARG A 132 -20.34 -7.58 -19.35
C ARG A 132 -19.81 -8.73 -20.19
N THR A 133 -18.67 -9.29 -19.82
CA THR A 133 -18.07 -10.44 -20.51
C THR A 133 -18.92 -11.72 -20.38
N ALA A 134 -19.61 -11.91 -19.25
CA ALA A 134 -20.59 -13.00 -19.06
C ALA A 134 -21.89 -12.83 -19.87
N LYS A 135 -22.22 -11.62 -20.35
CA LYS A 135 -23.36 -11.39 -21.26
C LYS A 135 -23.00 -11.70 -22.71
N GLU A 136 -21.73 -11.57 -23.08
CA GLU A 136 -21.21 -11.87 -24.42
C GLU A 136 -20.96 -13.37 -24.62
N GLN A 137 -20.52 -14.08 -23.57
CA GLN A 137 -20.42 -15.54 -23.55
C GLN A 137 -21.78 -16.13 -23.16
N GLY A 138 -22.62 -16.43 -24.15
CA GLY A 138 -24.00 -16.90 -24.01
C GLY A 138 -24.27 -17.79 -22.79
N LYS A 139 -25.36 -17.46 -22.08
CA LYS A 139 -25.94 -18.18 -20.93
C LYS A 139 -25.82 -19.70 -21.12
N GLY A 140 -25.01 -20.39 -20.30
CA GLY A 140 -24.87 -21.84 -20.48
C GLY A 140 -24.21 -22.68 -19.38
N PHE A 141 -23.13 -22.24 -18.70
CA PHE A 141 -22.41 -23.20 -17.83
C PHE A 141 -21.86 -22.70 -16.49
N PHE A 142 -21.69 -21.39 -16.25
CA PHE A 142 -21.01 -20.87 -15.04
C PHE A 142 -21.57 -19.51 -14.57
N GLY A 143 -22.88 -19.27 -14.73
CA GLY A 143 -23.50 -17.94 -14.63
C GLY A 143 -23.47 -17.22 -13.27
N GLN A 144 -23.18 -17.92 -12.16
CA GLN A 144 -22.97 -17.31 -10.84
C GLN A 144 -21.58 -17.56 -10.24
N TRP A 145 -20.85 -18.56 -10.72
CA TRP A 145 -19.47 -18.86 -10.30
C TRP A 145 -18.42 -18.09 -11.12
N GLY A 146 -18.74 -17.70 -12.36
CA GLY A 146 -17.81 -17.02 -13.28
C GLY A 146 -17.56 -15.53 -13.00
N ALA A 147 -18.49 -14.83 -12.34
CA ALA A 147 -18.35 -13.39 -12.09
C ALA A 147 -17.37 -13.06 -10.95
N GLN A 148 -17.08 -14.01 -10.05
CA GLN A 148 -16.04 -13.86 -9.01
C GLN A 148 -14.68 -14.44 -9.42
N LEU A 149 -14.63 -15.41 -10.32
CA LEU A 149 -13.38 -15.96 -10.85
C LEU A 149 -12.78 -15.13 -12.01
N GLY A 150 -13.61 -14.46 -12.81
CA GLY A 150 -13.16 -13.70 -13.99
C GLY A 150 -12.16 -12.59 -13.63
N TRP A 151 -12.58 -11.64 -12.78
CA TRP A 151 -11.70 -10.58 -12.30
C TRP A 151 -10.51 -11.09 -11.49
N LEU A 152 -10.68 -12.19 -10.76
CA LEU A 152 -9.59 -12.77 -10.00
C LEU A 152 -8.50 -13.32 -10.93
N ARG A 153 -8.88 -13.93 -12.06
CA ARG A 153 -7.92 -14.37 -13.07
C ARG A 153 -7.19 -13.17 -13.70
N LEU A 154 -7.91 -12.11 -14.03
CA LEU A 154 -7.34 -10.86 -14.56
C LEU A 154 -6.34 -10.21 -13.58
N ILE A 155 -6.71 -10.12 -12.31
CA ILE A 155 -5.85 -9.48 -11.30
C ILE A 155 -4.64 -10.34 -10.94
N CYS A 156 -4.79 -11.67 -10.87
CA CYS A 156 -3.66 -12.58 -10.69
C CYS A 156 -2.69 -12.50 -11.88
N GLN A 157 -3.20 -12.47 -13.11
CA GLN A 157 -2.37 -12.30 -14.31
C GLN A 157 -1.63 -10.95 -14.29
N GLN A 158 -2.30 -9.88 -13.82
CA GLN A 158 -1.64 -8.59 -13.64
C GLN A 158 -0.51 -8.66 -12.61
N TYR A 159 -0.73 -9.32 -11.46
CA TYR A 159 0.29 -9.52 -10.45
C TYR A 159 1.50 -10.32 -10.95
N GLU A 160 1.28 -11.35 -11.78
CA GLU A 160 2.38 -12.12 -12.41
C GLU A 160 3.31 -11.25 -13.27
N THR A 161 2.82 -10.11 -13.78
CA THR A 161 3.62 -9.17 -14.59
C THR A 161 4.20 -8.01 -13.79
N MET A 162 3.89 -7.91 -12.50
CA MET A 162 4.33 -6.82 -11.62
C MET A 162 5.37 -7.32 -10.63
N SER A 163 6.37 -6.48 -10.34
CA SER A 163 7.25 -6.75 -9.21
C SER A 163 6.48 -6.57 -7.89
N PRO A 164 6.85 -7.31 -6.83
CA PRO A 164 6.25 -7.15 -5.51
C PRO A 164 6.22 -5.70 -4.98
N ASP A 165 7.25 -4.89 -5.28
CA ASP A 165 7.29 -3.47 -4.91
C ASP A 165 6.35 -2.60 -5.76
N ALA A 166 6.19 -2.93 -7.05
CA ALA A 166 5.20 -2.27 -7.90
C ALA A 166 3.78 -2.50 -7.38
N ILE A 167 3.46 -3.70 -6.88
CA ILE A 167 2.16 -4.01 -6.29
C ILE A 167 1.88 -3.14 -5.05
N LEU A 168 2.88 -2.96 -4.18
CA LEU A 168 2.72 -2.09 -3.01
C LEU A 168 2.46 -0.62 -3.39
N THR A 169 2.97 -0.19 -4.55
CA THR A 169 2.83 1.17 -5.06
C THR A 169 1.49 1.38 -5.79
N GLU A 170 1.11 0.42 -6.64
CA GLU A 170 -0.07 0.48 -7.50
C GLU A 170 -1.38 0.31 -6.73
N PHE A 171 -1.34 -0.38 -5.58
CA PHE A 171 -2.51 -0.67 -4.77
C PHE A 171 -2.43 0.07 -3.41
N PRO A 172 -2.87 1.34 -3.32
CA PRO A 172 -2.85 2.09 -2.07
C PRO A 172 -3.60 1.37 -0.94
N GLY A 173 -2.97 1.32 0.24
CA GLY A 173 -3.46 0.56 1.39
C GLY A 173 -2.91 -0.87 1.47
N SER A 174 -2.14 -1.31 0.47
CA SER A 174 -1.39 -2.56 0.55
C SER A 174 -0.26 -2.48 1.57
N PHE A 175 0.08 -3.61 2.16
CA PHE A 175 1.19 -3.71 3.08
C PHE A 175 1.91 -5.05 2.95
N ALA A 176 3.15 -5.11 3.42
CA ALA A 176 3.95 -6.32 3.43
C ALA A 176 4.36 -6.70 4.86
N ILE A 177 4.38 -8.00 5.14
CA ILE A 177 4.94 -8.60 6.34
C ILE A 177 6.16 -9.43 5.92
N PRO A 178 7.39 -9.02 6.25
CA PRO A 178 8.58 -9.82 5.96
C PRO A 178 8.49 -11.21 6.58
N THR A 179 8.90 -12.24 5.85
CA THR A 179 8.87 -13.63 6.32
C THR A 179 9.65 -13.79 7.62
N ALA A 180 10.78 -13.09 7.76
CA ALA A 180 11.58 -13.06 8.99
C ALA A 180 10.83 -12.50 10.22
N GLN A 181 9.77 -11.74 10.01
CA GLN A 181 8.92 -11.20 11.08
C GLN A 181 7.74 -12.11 11.42
N ILE A 182 7.49 -13.17 10.66
CA ILE A 182 6.39 -14.10 10.87
C ILE A 182 6.82 -15.16 11.89
N ARG A 183 6.09 -15.24 13.00
CA ARG A 183 6.27 -16.25 14.03
C ARG A 183 5.45 -17.49 13.73
N ARG A 184 4.24 -17.32 13.17
CA ARG A 184 3.30 -18.41 12.93
C ARG A 184 2.22 -18.05 11.92
N ILE A 185 1.86 -19.02 11.09
CA ILE A 185 0.68 -18.97 10.21
C ILE A 185 -0.22 -20.14 10.57
N ARG A 186 -1.51 -19.89 10.78
CA ARG A 186 -2.52 -20.93 11.03
C ARG A 186 -3.73 -20.69 10.13
N ILE A 187 -4.31 -21.78 9.64
CA ILE A 187 -5.60 -21.73 8.94
C ILE A 187 -6.60 -22.62 9.68
N ARG A 188 -7.72 -22.03 10.09
CA ARG A 188 -8.77 -22.68 10.89
C ARG A 188 -10.10 -22.67 10.15
N GLU A 189 -10.79 -23.81 10.15
CA GLU A 189 -12.21 -23.83 9.83
C GLU A 189 -12.99 -23.28 11.03
N LYS A 190 -13.98 -22.42 10.79
CA LYS A 190 -14.93 -22.00 11.81
C LYS A 190 -16.16 -22.89 11.69
N TYR A 191 -16.18 -24.00 12.44
CA TYR A 191 -17.43 -24.73 12.64
C TYR A 191 -18.35 -23.90 13.55
N ARG A 192 -19.52 -23.53 13.05
CA ARG A 192 -20.67 -23.15 13.88
C ARG A 192 -21.83 -24.07 13.51
N HIS A 193 -22.48 -24.61 14.53
CA HIS A 193 -23.72 -25.37 14.38
C HIS A 193 -24.81 -24.43 13.82
N GLU A 194 -25.62 -24.95 12.89
CA GLU A 194 -26.70 -24.29 12.12
C GLU A 194 -26.29 -23.54 10.82
N GLU A 195 -26.51 -24.27 9.72
CA GLU A 195 -26.94 -23.86 8.37
C GLU A 195 -26.12 -22.84 7.56
N SER A 196 -24.99 -22.33 8.05
CA SER A 196 -24.02 -21.63 7.18
C SER A 196 -22.58 -21.92 7.57
N SER A 197 -21.86 -22.63 6.68
CA SER A 197 -20.41 -22.83 6.82
C SER A 197 -19.71 -21.46 6.78
N SER A 198 -19.11 -21.05 7.88
CA SER A 198 -18.36 -19.79 7.95
C SER A 198 -17.05 -19.93 7.15
N PRO A 199 -16.59 -18.87 6.46
CA PRO A 199 -15.36 -18.95 5.69
C PRO A 199 -14.17 -19.27 6.60
N PRO A 200 -13.18 -20.03 6.10
CA PRO A 200 -11.99 -20.36 6.86
C PRO A 200 -11.22 -19.10 7.27
N GLU A 201 -10.62 -19.14 8.46
CA GLU A 201 -9.85 -18.04 9.04
C GLU A 201 -8.35 -18.31 8.89
N LEU A 202 -7.66 -17.42 8.18
CA LEU A 202 -6.21 -17.28 8.18
C LEU A 202 -5.78 -16.40 9.35
N ILE A 203 -4.78 -16.85 10.09
CA ILE A 203 -4.21 -16.13 11.22
C ILE A 203 -2.70 -16.01 10.98
N VAL A 204 -2.22 -14.77 10.92
CA VAL A 204 -0.79 -14.46 10.82
C VAL A 204 -0.36 -13.85 12.15
N GLU A 205 0.58 -14.51 12.83
CA GLU A 205 1.22 -14.02 14.04
C GLU A 205 2.62 -13.55 13.68
N SER A 206 2.86 -12.25 13.80
CA SER A 206 4.12 -11.59 13.48
C SER A 206 4.71 -10.90 14.72
N VAL A 207 5.91 -10.33 14.60
CA VAL A 207 6.52 -9.54 15.68
C VAL A 207 5.71 -8.29 16.05
N VAL A 208 4.93 -7.74 15.10
CA VAL A 208 4.09 -6.55 15.32
C VAL A 208 2.72 -6.87 15.91
N GLY A 209 2.30 -8.14 15.91
CA GLY A 209 1.03 -8.56 16.48
C GLY A 209 0.37 -9.71 15.73
N LYS A 210 -0.91 -9.92 16.02
CA LYS A 210 -1.72 -10.99 15.45
C LYS A 210 -2.78 -10.41 14.53
N GLN A 211 -2.71 -10.76 13.25
CA GLN A 211 -3.67 -10.37 12.23
C GLN A 211 -4.55 -11.58 11.86
N ARG A 212 -5.84 -11.34 11.60
CA ARG A 212 -6.82 -12.37 11.24
C ARG A 212 -7.53 -11.97 9.96
N PHE A 213 -7.69 -12.94 9.07
CA PHE A 213 -8.31 -12.76 7.78
C PHE A 213 -9.28 -13.91 7.51
N SER A 214 -10.43 -13.63 6.92
CA SER A 214 -11.32 -14.66 6.37
C SER A 214 -10.95 -14.91 4.92
N ILE A 215 -10.80 -16.17 4.51
CA ILE A 215 -10.54 -16.53 3.12
C ILE A 215 -11.87 -16.85 2.46
N THR A 216 -12.24 -16.10 1.42
CA THR A 216 -13.48 -16.32 0.67
C THR A 216 -13.23 -16.69 -0.79
N GLY A 217 -12.07 -16.34 -1.36
CA GLY A 217 -11.76 -16.52 -2.77
C GLY A 217 -10.94 -17.78 -3.11
N THR A 218 -10.31 -18.43 -2.12
CA THR A 218 -9.48 -19.63 -2.32
C THR A 218 -9.92 -20.73 -1.37
N SER A 219 -9.85 -22.00 -1.82
CA SER A 219 -10.18 -23.13 -0.96
C SER A 219 -9.18 -23.23 0.21
N LEU A 220 -9.65 -23.69 1.37
CA LEU A 220 -8.77 -23.93 2.54
C LEU A 220 -7.60 -24.84 2.18
N ARG A 221 -7.86 -25.88 1.38
CA ARG A 221 -6.89 -26.89 1.00
C ARG A 221 -5.74 -26.28 0.20
N ASP A 222 -6.07 -25.50 -0.82
CA ASP A 222 -5.09 -24.89 -1.71
C ASP A 222 -4.31 -23.79 -1.00
N ALA A 223 -4.99 -22.95 -0.21
CA ALA A 223 -4.35 -21.94 0.62
C ALA A 223 -3.36 -22.57 1.61
N ARG A 224 -3.73 -23.68 2.24
CA ARG A 224 -2.85 -24.42 3.17
C ARG A 224 -1.68 -25.06 2.43
N ALA A 225 -1.91 -25.65 1.25
CA ALA A 225 -0.86 -26.27 0.44
C ALA A 225 0.19 -25.23 0.05
N LEU A 226 -0.24 -24.10 -0.52
CA LEU A 226 0.63 -22.99 -0.91
C LEU A 226 1.45 -22.46 0.26
N LEU A 227 0.82 -22.17 1.41
CA LEU A 227 1.53 -21.66 2.58
C LEU A 227 2.48 -22.68 3.21
N LYS A 228 2.17 -23.98 3.10
CA LYS A 228 3.05 -25.05 3.60
C LYS A 228 4.25 -25.26 2.69
N GLU A 229 4.06 -25.14 1.38
CA GLU A 229 5.13 -25.23 0.39
C GLU A 229 6.07 -24.02 0.45
N ALA A 230 5.50 -22.81 0.45
CA ALA A 230 6.28 -21.57 0.47
C ALA A 230 6.93 -21.29 1.84
N LEU A 231 6.23 -21.59 2.94
CA LEU A 231 6.63 -21.19 4.29
C LEU A 231 6.53 -22.36 5.30
N PRO A 232 7.23 -23.49 5.08
CA PRO A 232 7.07 -24.71 5.87
C PRO A 232 7.41 -24.53 7.35
N HIS A 233 8.32 -23.62 7.68
CA HIS A 233 8.80 -23.44 9.06
C HIS A 233 7.82 -22.69 9.97
N VAL A 234 6.91 -21.90 9.41
CA VAL A 234 5.97 -21.06 10.17
C VAL A 234 4.51 -21.51 10.02
N THR A 235 4.20 -22.30 9.00
CA THR A 235 2.86 -22.83 8.74
C THR A 235 2.56 -24.06 9.59
N ARG A 236 1.49 -24.01 10.40
CA ARG A 236 1.00 -25.14 11.21
C ARG A 236 -0.49 -25.42 11.01
#